data_AF-E0IE32-F1
#
_entry.id   AF-E0IE32-F1
#
_cell.length_a   1.000
_cell.length_b   1.000
_cell.length_c   1.000
_cell.angle_alpha   90.00
_cell.angle_beta   90.00
_cell.angle_gamma   90.00
#
_symmetry.space_group_name_H-M   'P 1'
#
loop_
_entity.id
_entity.type
_entity.pdbx_description
1 polymer ?
#
loop_
_entity_poly.entity_id
_entity_poly.type
_entity_poly.pdbx_seq_one_letter_code
_entity_poly.pdbx_strand_id
1 'polypeptide(L)'
;MGENENDGSWEVDKMIDWIVHWPTWGLARAFGIIAYVLLFAGIATGMLYSYPMFKKRPKAKAALFRWHTYMTNSGALAALAHATMLLISTYSPYSWKEVLVPFAAARNPFWNGLGTLVLYGVILLLLSSDFRSKLRRAIWFGIHLSAYPIFAAAALHGYYMGTDSGHMAAELMYGATIVIVVALFAIRLWFRERSGKDKAPGKAGSSWEGEPRLQR
;
A
#
# COMPACT_ATOMS: atom_id res chain seq x y z
N MET A 1 -62.08 22.44 0.25
CA MET A 1 -60.85 22.08 0.98
C MET A 1 -60.18 20.98 0.18
N GLY A 2 -59.18 21.33 -0.63
CA GLY A 2 -58.32 20.36 -1.32
C GLY A 2 -56.94 20.51 -0.72
N GLU A 3 -56.51 19.54 0.06
CA GLU A 3 -55.22 19.56 0.73
C GLU A 3 -54.10 19.35 -0.30
N ASN A 4 -53.08 20.22 -0.24
CA ASN A 4 -51.88 20.13 -1.05
C ASN A 4 -51.03 18.94 -0.56
N GLU A 5 -51.19 17.76 -1.17
CA GLU A 5 -50.40 16.55 -0.84
C GLU A 5 -49.01 16.53 -1.52
N ASN A 6 -48.44 17.65 -1.96
CA ASN A 6 -47.33 17.64 -2.92
C ASN A 6 -46.17 18.60 -2.63
N ASP A 7 -45.74 18.73 -1.38
CA ASP A 7 -44.63 19.63 -1.01
C ASP A 7 -43.26 18.94 -0.79
N GLY A 8 -43.20 17.62 -0.55
CA GLY A 8 -41.93 16.93 -0.25
C GLY A 8 -41.62 15.62 -1.00
N SER A 9 -42.62 14.95 -1.60
CA SER A 9 -42.42 13.67 -2.31
C SER A 9 -41.50 13.81 -3.52
N TRP A 10 -41.64 14.90 -4.27
CA TRP A 10 -40.84 15.20 -5.46
C TRP A 10 -39.35 15.46 -5.15
N GLU A 11 -39.01 15.98 -3.96
CA GLU A 11 -37.62 16.14 -3.53
C GLU A 11 -37.01 14.81 -3.10
N VAL A 12 -37.77 14.00 -2.36
CA VAL A 12 -37.36 12.65 -1.95
C VAL A 12 -37.14 11.76 -3.18
N ASP A 13 -38.04 11.81 -4.17
CA ASP A 13 -37.90 11.05 -5.41
C ASP A 13 -36.68 11.51 -6.22
N LYS A 14 -36.41 12.81 -6.33
CA LYS A 14 -35.18 13.32 -6.97
C LYS A 14 -33.92 12.95 -6.21
N MET A 15 -33.94 12.97 -4.88
CA MET A 15 -32.81 12.56 -4.05
C MET A 15 -32.52 11.06 -4.20
N ILE A 16 -33.57 10.23 -4.19
CA ILE A 16 -33.45 8.79 -4.42
C ILE A 16 -32.96 8.53 -5.84
N ASP A 17 -33.53 9.18 -6.84
CA ASP A 17 -33.15 9.04 -8.24
C ASP A 17 -31.68 9.45 -8.46
N TRP A 18 -31.23 10.53 -7.82
CA TRP A 18 -29.83 10.98 -7.83
C TRP A 18 -28.87 9.98 -7.15
N ILE A 19 -29.27 9.39 -6.02
CA ILE A 19 -28.47 8.36 -5.31
C ILE A 19 -28.40 7.07 -6.11
N VAL A 20 -29.50 6.67 -6.75
CA VAL A 20 -29.60 5.43 -7.54
C VAL A 20 -28.83 5.54 -8.86
N HIS A 21 -28.82 6.71 -9.50
CA HIS A 21 -28.09 6.98 -10.74
C HIS A 21 -26.64 7.41 -10.53
N TRP A 22 -26.14 7.41 -9.29
CA TRP A 22 -24.75 7.76 -9.04
C TRP A 22 -23.83 6.78 -9.78
N PRO A 23 -22.71 7.26 -10.37
CA PRO A 23 -21.80 6.43 -11.15
C PRO A 23 -20.92 5.56 -10.22
N THR A 24 -21.54 4.82 -9.29
CA THR A 24 -20.91 3.99 -8.25
C THR A 24 -19.90 3.02 -8.84
N TRP A 25 -20.19 2.45 -10.01
CA TRP A 25 -19.26 1.61 -10.76
C TRP A 25 -18.01 2.36 -11.23
N GLY A 26 -18.19 3.56 -11.82
CA GLY A 26 -17.09 4.40 -12.26
C GLY A 26 -16.24 4.88 -11.08
N LEU A 27 -16.89 5.26 -9.98
CA LEU A 27 -16.22 5.64 -8.73
C LEU A 27 -15.45 4.47 -8.12
N ALA A 28 -16.03 3.26 -8.09
CA ALA A 28 -15.33 2.06 -7.62
C ALA A 28 -14.02 1.84 -8.40
N ARG A 29 -14.07 1.93 -9.72
CA ARG A 29 -12.86 1.82 -10.58
C ARG A 29 -11.85 2.92 -10.31
N ALA A 30 -12.31 4.18 -10.27
CA ALA A 30 -11.44 5.33 -10.01
C ALA A 30 -10.74 5.19 -8.64
N PHE A 31 -11.48 4.87 -7.58
CA PHE A 31 -10.90 4.65 -6.25
C PHE A 31 -9.93 3.48 -6.21
N GLY A 32 -10.20 2.39 -6.95
CA GLY A 32 -9.28 1.26 -7.05
C GLY A 32 -7.94 1.64 -7.68
N ILE A 33 -7.96 2.37 -8.80
CA ILE A 33 -6.74 2.86 -9.47
C ILE A 33 -6.01 3.89 -8.60
N ILE A 34 -6.74 4.86 -8.02
CA ILE A 34 -6.17 5.87 -7.13
C ILE A 34 -5.49 5.20 -5.92
N ALA A 35 -6.15 4.24 -5.29
CA ALA A 35 -5.58 3.48 -4.17
C ALA A 35 -4.29 2.79 -4.59
N TYR A 36 -4.28 2.09 -5.72
CA TYR A 36 -3.09 1.41 -6.24
C TYR A 36 -1.90 2.35 -6.45
N VAL A 37 -2.12 3.48 -7.13
CA VAL A 37 -1.07 4.46 -7.44
C VAL A 37 -0.54 5.13 -6.17
N LEU A 38 -1.42 5.45 -5.22
CA LEU A 38 -1.02 6.04 -3.94
C LEU A 38 -0.22 5.04 -3.08
N LEU A 39 -0.63 3.77 -3.04
CA LEU A 39 0.11 2.71 -2.35
C LEU A 39 1.49 2.49 -2.99
N PHE A 40 1.58 2.51 -4.32
CA PHE A 40 2.86 2.50 -5.04
C PHE A 40 3.75 3.67 -4.63
N ALA A 41 3.23 4.90 -4.68
CA ALA A 41 3.98 6.10 -4.28
C ALA A 41 4.43 6.03 -2.82
N GLY A 42 3.58 5.52 -1.93
CA GLY A 42 3.90 5.24 -0.53
C GLY A 42 5.07 4.26 -0.38
N ILE A 43 5.03 3.12 -1.08
CA ILE A 43 6.13 2.14 -1.04
C ILE A 43 7.43 2.75 -1.61
N ALA A 44 7.36 3.39 -2.77
CA ALA A 44 8.53 4.00 -3.41
C ALA A 44 9.19 5.04 -2.51
N THR A 45 8.42 5.94 -1.90
CA THR A 45 8.94 6.94 -0.94
C THR A 45 9.50 6.31 0.34
N GLY A 46 8.88 5.24 0.86
CA GLY A 46 9.39 4.48 2.00
C GLY A 46 10.71 3.75 1.71
N MET A 47 10.89 3.27 0.48
CA MET A 47 12.16 2.69 0.02
C MET A 47 13.25 3.76 -0.10
N LEU A 48 12.93 4.91 -0.72
CA LEU A 48 13.85 6.03 -0.85
C LEU A 48 14.34 6.55 0.51
N TYR A 49 13.47 6.58 1.52
CA TYR A 49 13.83 6.95 2.89
C TYR A 49 14.99 6.11 3.47
N SER A 50 15.12 4.85 3.02
CA SER A 50 16.13 3.92 3.51
C SER A 50 17.51 4.08 2.83
N TYR A 51 17.63 4.90 1.78
CA TYR A 51 18.88 5.00 1.02
C TYR A 51 19.94 5.91 1.67
N PRO A 52 21.24 5.55 1.53
CA PRO A 52 22.35 6.30 2.14
C PRO A 52 22.44 7.77 1.69
N MET A 53 22.00 8.09 0.46
CA MET A 53 22.03 9.44 -0.11
C MET A 53 21.31 10.47 0.77
N PHE A 54 20.26 10.05 1.50
CA PHE A 54 19.49 10.93 2.37
C PHE A 54 20.03 11.01 3.80
N LYS A 55 21.07 10.24 4.16
CA LYS A 55 21.64 10.22 5.52
C LYS A 55 22.16 11.60 5.96
N LYS A 56 22.72 12.39 5.04
CA LYS A 56 23.24 13.75 5.29
C LYS A 56 22.24 14.86 4.94
N ARG A 57 20.98 14.54 4.63
CA ARG A 57 19.95 15.50 4.19
C ARG A 57 18.68 15.40 5.04
N PRO A 58 18.69 15.90 6.30
CA PRO A 58 17.59 15.71 7.24
C PRO A 58 16.26 16.30 6.75
N LYS A 59 16.27 17.48 6.10
CA LYS A 59 15.07 18.09 5.53
C LYS A 59 14.43 17.21 4.45
N ALA A 60 15.24 16.69 3.52
CA ALA A 60 14.75 15.79 2.48
C ALA A 60 14.21 14.47 3.06
N LYS A 61 14.89 13.93 4.07
CA LYS A 61 14.45 12.71 4.77
C LYS A 61 13.12 12.90 5.50
N ALA A 62 12.92 14.05 6.14
CA ALA A 62 11.64 14.40 6.76
C ALA A 62 10.52 14.58 5.72
N ALA A 63 10.82 15.21 4.58
CA ALA A 63 9.86 15.33 3.48
C ALA A 63 9.45 13.97 2.92
N LEU A 64 10.39 13.05 2.69
CA LEU A 64 10.09 11.67 2.26
C LEU A 64 9.18 10.94 3.24
N PHE A 65 9.43 11.09 4.54
CA PHE A 65 8.56 10.50 5.57
C PHE A 65 7.15 11.08 5.53
N ARG A 66 7.02 12.41 5.42
CA ARG A 66 5.71 13.07 5.28
C ARG A 66 4.95 12.59 4.05
N TRP A 67 5.62 12.53 2.90
CA TRP A 67 5.03 12.03 1.66
C TRP A 67 4.65 10.56 1.76
N HIS A 68 5.51 9.72 2.36
CA HIS A 68 5.20 8.32 2.62
C HIS A 68 3.90 8.19 3.40
N THR A 69 3.79 8.84 4.57
CA THR A 69 2.58 8.78 5.42
C THR A 69 1.35 9.32 4.70
N TYR A 70 1.48 10.44 3.98
CA TYR A 70 0.35 11.01 3.23
C TYR A 70 -0.16 10.03 2.17
N MET A 71 0.74 9.50 1.33
CA MET A 71 0.39 8.60 0.24
C MET A 71 -0.17 7.27 0.74
N THR A 72 0.39 6.69 1.81
CA THR A 72 -0.12 5.44 2.38
C THR A 72 -1.49 5.62 3.02
N ASN A 73 -1.73 6.73 3.72
CA ASN A 73 -3.01 6.99 4.39
C ASN A 73 -4.10 7.30 3.36
N SER A 74 -3.81 8.15 2.37
CA SER A 74 -4.74 8.43 1.27
C SER A 74 -5.00 7.18 0.43
N GLY A 75 -3.99 6.34 0.18
CA GLY A 75 -4.14 5.06 -0.51
C GLY A 75 -5.02 4.07 0.25
N ALA A 76 -4.85 3.98 1.57
CA ALA A 76 -5.70 3.15 2.43
C ALA A 76 -7.16 3.64 2.44
N LEU A 77 -7.37 4.96 2.53
CA LEU A 77 -8.71 5.54 2.46
C LEU A 77 -9.37 5.29 1.11
N ALA A 78 -8.63 5.43 0.01
CA ALA A 78 -9.12 5.13 -1.33
C ALA A 78 -9.45 3.63 -1.49
N ALA A 79 -8.66 2.72 -0.89
CA ALA A 79 -8.95 1.29 -0.90
C ALA A 79 -10.26 0.96 -0.15
N LEU A 80 -10.50 1.62 1.00
CA LEU A 80 -11.75 1.51 1.75
C LEU A 80 -12.93 2.09 0.96
N ALA A 81 -12.74 3.22 0.29
CA ALA A 81 -13.74 3.81 -0.58
C ALA A 81 -14.07 2.87 -1.75
N HIS A 82 -13.06 2.29 -2.40
CA HIS A 82 -13.23 1.27 -3.44
C HIS A 82 -14.09 0.10 -2.97
N ALA A 83 -13.76 -0.51 -1.82
CA ALA A 83 -14.52 -1.63 -1.27
C ALA A 83 -15.97 -1.22 -0.91
N THR A 84 -16.15 -0.03 -0.34
CA THR A 84 -17.48 0.52 -0.02
C THR A 84 -18.31 0.76 -1.28
N MET A 85 -17.72 1.30 -2.34
CA MET A 85 -18.41 1.53 -3.61
C MET A 85 -18.89 0.21 -4.25
N LEU A 86 -18.16 -0.90 -4.07
CA LEU A 86 -18.58 -2.23 -4.53
C LEU A 86 -19.81 -2.77 -3.78
N LEU A 87 -19.96 -2.44 -2.50
CA LEU A 87 -21.11 -2.85 -1.68
C LEU A 87 -22.39 -2.10 -2.05
N ILE A 88 -22.28 -0.83 -2.44
CA ILE A 88 -23.42 0.03 -2.78
C ILE A 88 -23.73 0.05 -4.28
N SER A 89 -22.90 -0.58 -5.12
CA SER A 89 -23.09 -0.54 -6.57
C SER A 89 -24.32 -1.36 -7.00
N THR A 90 -25.24 -0.73 -7.72
CA THR A 90 -26.40 -1.39 -8.33
C THR A 90 -26.05 -2.14 -9.62
N TYR A 91 -24.92 -1.81 -10.25
CA TYR A 91 -24.47 -2.43 -11.51
C TYR A 91 -23.79 -3.79 -11.30
N SER A 92 -22.97 -3.90 -10.25
CA SER A 92 -22.32 -5.16 -9.86
C SER A 92 -22.38 -5.32 -8.34
N PRO A 93 -23.57 -5.62 -7.77
CA PRO A 93 -23.74 -5.71 -6.33
C PRO A 93 -22.93 -6.87 -5.77
N TYR A 94 -21.98 -6.55 -4.90
CA TYR A 94 -21.31 -7.55 -4.06
C TYR A 94 -21.99 -7.58 -2.69
N SER A 95 -22.22 -8.78 -2.17
CA SER A 95 -22.68 -8.92 -0.79
C SER A 95 -21.55 -8.68 0.21
N TRP A 96 -21.91 -8.35 1.45
CA TRP A 96 -20.95 -8.22 2.57
C TRP A 96 -20.04 -9.45 2.71
N LYS A 97 -20.58 -10.65 2.51
CA LYS A 97 -19.81 -11.89 2.57
C LYS A 97 -18.76 -11.96 1.47
N GLU A 98 -19.07 -11.54 0.26
CA GLU A 98 -18.14 -11.61 -0.87
C GLU A 98 -17.00 -10.60 -0.77
N VAL A 99 -17.21 -9.48 -0.06
CA VAL A 99 -16.17 -8.48 0.21
C VAL A 99 -15.35 -8.83 1.45
N LEU A 100 -15.99 -9.31 2.52
CA LEU A 100 -15.37 -9.56 3.82
C LEU A 100 -14.96 -11.01 4.08
N VAL A 101 -15.19 -11.95 3.17
CA VAL A 101 -14.68 -13.31 3.31
C VAL A 101 -13.84 -13.61 2.08
N PRO A 102 -12.52 -13.80 2.23
CA PRO A 102 -11.66 -14.13 1.10
C PRO A 102 -12.22 -15.33 0.33
N PHE A 103 -12.25 -15.22 -1.00
CA PHE A 103 -12.67 -16.27 -1.92
C PHE A 103 -14.16 -16.63 -1.91
N ALA A 104 -15.01 -15.85 -1.21
CA ALA A 104 -16.44 -16.10 -1.15
C ALA A 104 -17.22 -15.54 -2.35
N ALA A 105 -16.60 -14.73 -3.21
CA ALA A 105 -17.22 -14.15 -4.40
C ALA A 105 -17.71 -15.22 -5.38
N ALA A 106 -18.95 -15.10 -5.88
CA ALA A 106 -19.50 -16.04 -6.85
C ALA A 106 -18.75 -16.02 -8.19
N ARG A 107 -18.20 -14.86 -8.57
CA ARG A 107 -17.41 -14.66 -9.79
C ARG A 107 -15.96 -14.38 -9.43
N ASN A 108 -15.02 -15.01 -10.16
CA ASN A 108 -13.57 -14.84 -9.97
C ASN A 108 -13.13 -14.89 -8.49
N PRO A 109 -13.46 -15.96 -7.75
CA PRO A 109 -13.24 -16.04 -6.30
C PRO A 109 -11.78 -15.80 -5.92
N PHE A 110 -10.82 -16.34 -6.70
CA PHE A 110 -9.39 -16.18 -6.45
C PHE A 110 -8.95 -14.70 -6.43
N TRP A 111 -9.23 -13.97 -7.50
CA TRP A 111 -8.80 -12.58 -7.63
C TRP A 111 -9.57 -11.64 -6.70
N ASN A 112 -10.87 -11.88 -6.49
CA ASN A 112 -11.64 -11.13 -5.49
C ASN A 112 -11.14 -11.39 -4.06
N GLY A 113 -10.86 -12.65 -3.72
CA GLY A 113 -10.29 -13.01 -2.42
C GLY A 113 -8.91 -12.39 -2.19
N LEU A 114 -8.10 -12.25 -3.25
CA LEU A 114 -6.84 -11.51 -3.19
C LEU A 114 -7.08 -10.02 -2.84
N GLY A 115 -8.10 -9.39 -3.40
CA GLY A 115 -8.52 -8.02 -3.06
C GLY A 115 -8.91 -7.89 -1.58
N THR A 116 -9.69 -8.83 -1.05
CA THR A 116 -10.02 -8.88 0.39
C THR A 116 -8.76 -9.00 1.26
N LEU A 117 -7.83 -9.89 0.90
CA LEU A 117 -6.56 -10.05 1.63
C LEU A 117 -5.68 -8.79 1.55
N VAL A 118 -5.67 -8.10 0.41
CA VAL A 118 -4.99 -6.81 0.24
C VAL A 118 -5.59 -5.76 1.16
N LEU A 119 -6.92 -5.65 1.23
CA LEU A 119 -7.61 -4.72 2.12
C LEU A 119 -7.21 -4.96 3.59
N TYR A 120 -7.21 -6.22 4.02
CA TYR A 120 -6.76 -6.59 5.37
C TYR A 120 -5.30 -6.26 5.61
N GLY A 121 -4.44 -6.54 4.63
CA GLY A 121 -3.02 -6.22 4.69
C GLY A 121 -2.79 -4.72 4.83
N VAL A 122 -3.50 -3.89 4.07
CA VAL A 122 -3.42 -2.42 4.15
C VAL A 122 -3.88 -1.92 5.52
N ILE A 123 -4.99 -2.42 6.04
CA ILE A 123 -5.48 -2.08 7.39
C ILE A 123 -4.45 -2.50 8.45
N LEU A 124 -3.88 -3.71 8.35
CA LEU A 124 -2.85 -4.19 9.26
C LEU A 124 -1.60 -3.31 9.22
N LEU A 125 -1.16 -2.87 8.04
CA LEU A 125 -0.02 -1.96 7.88
C LEU A 125 -0.31 -0.59 8.50
N LEU A 126 -1.52 -0.05 8.32
CA LEU A 126 -1.93 1.22 8.90
C LEU A 126 -1.92 1.14 10.43
N LEU A 127 -2.64 0.17 10.99
CA LEU A 127 -2.71 -0.03 12.44
C LEU A 127 -1.33 -0.32 13.05
N SER A 128 -0.53 -1.18 12.43
CA SER A 128 0.81 -1.48 12.93
C SER A 128 1.74 -0.24 12.93
N SER A 129 1.53 0.69 12.00
CA SER A 129 2.28 1.94 11.93
C SER A 129 1.89 2.90 13.06
N ASP A 130 0.59 3.00 13.37
CA ASP A 130 0.08 3.81 14.49
C ASP A 130 0.52 3.25 15.84
N PHE A 131 0.52 1.92 15.99
CA PHE A 131 0.95 1.24 17.21
C PHE A 131 2.44 0.91 17.25
N ARG A 132 3.26 1.49 16.35
CA ARG A 132 4.71 1.24 16.26
C ARG A 132 5.44 1.39 17.59
N SER A 133 5.05 2.35 18.45
CA SER A 133 5.70 2.60 19.74
C SER A 133 5.43 1.50 20.78
N LYS A 134 4.34 0.74 20.62
CA LYS A 134 3.92 -0.35 21.52
C LYS A 134 4.41 -1.72 21.05
N LEU A 135 4.88 -1.84 19.80
CA LEU A 135 5.32 -3.09 19.22
C LEU A 135 6.83 -3.29 19.35
N ARG A 136 7.25 -4.54 19.56
CA ARG A 136 8.67 -4.91 19.44
C ARG A 136 9.14 -4.59 18.02
N ARG A 137 10.32 -3.98 17.90
CA ARG A 137 10.89 -3.54 16.62
C ARG A 137 10.91 -4.63 15.55
N ALA A 138 11.23 -5.88 15.93
CA ALA A 138 11.26 -7.01 15.00
C ALA A 138 9.88 -7.36 14.44
N ILE A 139 8.84 -7.35 15.30
CA ILE A 139 7.46 -7.66 14.90
C ILE A 139 6.94 -6.56 13.97
N TRP A 140 7.08 -5.30 14.39
CA TRP A 140 6.69 -4.16 13.55
C TRP A 140 7.39 -4.19 12.19
N PHE A 141 8.69 -4.50 12.17
CA PHE A 141 9.43 -4.58 10.92
C PHE A 141 8.96 -5.75 10.04
N GLY A 142 8.67 -6.92 10.63
CA GLY A 142 8.11 -8.06 9.90
C GLY A 142 6.76 -7.75 9.25
N ILE A 143 5.85 -7.12 10.00
CA ILE A 143 4.56 -6.66 9.46
C ILE A 143 4.79 -5.62 8.38
N HIS A 144 5.62 -4.61 8.61
CA HIS A 144 5.85 -3.56 7.63
C HIS A 144 6.50 -4.11 6.34
N LEU A 145 7.29 -5.19 6.43
CA LEU A 145 7.85 -5.88 5.27
C LEU A 145 6.79 -6.59 4.42
N SER A 146 5.64 -6.96 4.99
CA SER A 146 4.54 -7.55 4.21
C SER A 146 3.92 -6.56 3.22
N ALA A 147 4.27 -5.27 3.26
CA ALA A 147 3.86 -4.29 2.26
C ALA A 147 4.26 -4.69 0.83
N TYR A 148 5.41 -5.37 0.64
CA TYR A 148 5.83 -5.83 -0.69
C TYR A 148 4.89 -6.89 -1.29
N PRO A 149 4.63 -8.03 -0.61
CA PRO A 149 3.66 -9.01 -1.13
C PRO A 149 2.23 -8.46 -1.19
N ILE A 150 1.82 -7.59 -0.25
CA ILE A 150 0.50 -6.94 -0.31
C ILE A 150 0.37 -6.07 -1.58
N PHE A 151 1.40 -5.30 -1.92
CA PHE A 151 1.38 -4.48 -3.13
C PHE A 151 1.38 -5.31 -4.41
N ALA A 152 2.18 -6.39 -4.46
CA ALA A 152 2.14 -7.32 -5.58
C ALA A 152 0.75 -7.97 -5.74
N ALA A 153 0.13 -8.37 -4.63
CA ALA A 153 -1.23 -8.88 -4.62
C ALA A 153 -2.26 -7.82 -5.09
N ALA A 154 -2.09 -6.56 -4.72
CA ALA A 154 -2.93 -5.45 -5.19
C ALA A 154 -2.80 -5.24 -6.71
N ALA A 155 -1.58 -5.30 -7.25
CA ALA A 155 -1.33 -5.20 -8.68
C ALA A 155 -2.00 -6.34 -9.44
N LEU A 156 -1.84 -7.58 -8.97
CA LEU A 156 -2.46 -8.74 -9.60
C LEU A 156 -3.99 -8.68 -9.51
N HIS A 157 -4.55 -8.35 -8.35
CA HIS A 157 -5.99 -8.15 -8.18
C HIS A 157 -6.51 -7.10 -9.17
N GLY A 158 -5.88 -5.92 -9.22
CA GLY A 158 -6.27 -4.84 -10.13
C GLY A 158 -6.13 -5.20 -11.61
N TYR A 159 -5.07 -5.92 -11.97
CA TYR A 159 -4.84 -6.37 -13.35
C TYR A 159 -5.85 -7.43 -13.80
N TYR A 160 -6.17 -8.42 -12.97
CA TYR A 160 -7.09 -9.49 -13.38
C TYR A 160 -8.58 -9.17 -13.18
N MET A 161 -8.91 -8.24 -12.28
CA MET A 161 -10.31 -7.81 -12.04
C MET A 161 -10.69 -6.52 -12.75
N GLY A 162 -9.71 -5.68 -13.10
CA GLY A 162 -9.95 -4.42 -13.77
C GLY A 162 -10.52 -4.63 -15.17
N THR A 163 -11.63 -3.97 -15.48
CA THR A 163 -12.15 -3.93 -16.86
C THR A 163 -11.26 -3.09 -17.78
N ASP A 164 -10.33 -2.32 -17.22
CA ASP A 164 -9.34 -1.50 -17.93
C ASP A 164 -8.11 -2.28 -18.41
N SER A 165 -7.97 -3.55 -18.05
CA SER A 165 -6.73 -4.31 -18.26
C SER A 165 -6.44 -4.68 -19.73
N GLY A 166 -7.38 -4.44 -20.65
CA GLY A 166 -7.12 -4.48 -22.10
C GLY A 166 -6.62 -3.14 -22.67
N HIS A 167 -6.53 -2.09 -21.84
CA HIS A 167 -6.08 -0.77 -22.24
C HIS A 167 -4.58 -0.65 -21.95
N MET A 168 -3.78 -0.36 -22.98
CA MET A 168 -2.30 -0.30 -22.90
C MET A 168 -1.80 0.60 -21.76
N ALA A 169 -2.52 1.69 -21.45
CA ALA A 169 -2.18 2.57 -20.33
C ALA A 169 -2.22 1.86 -18.96
N ALA A 170 -3.22 1.01 -18.72
CA ALA A 170 -3.35 0.26 -17.48
C ALA A 170 -2.27 -0.83 -17.38
N GLU A 171 -2.00 -1.54 -18.48
CA GLU A 171 -0.95 -2.56 -18.52
C GLU A 171 0.44 -1.96 -18.24
N LEU A 172 0.75 -0.83 -18.88
CA LEU A 172 2.00 -0.11 -18.65
C LEU A 172 2.09 0.41 -17.21
N MET A 173 0.99 0.88 -16.63
CA MET A 173 0.95 1.33 -15.23
C MET A 173 1.28 0.17 -14.28
N TYR A 174 0.59 -0.97 -14.37
CA TYR A 174 0.85 -2.13 -13.51
C TYR A 174 2.26 -2.69 -13.73
N GLY A 175 2.69 -2.84 -14.99
CA GLY A 175 4.03 -3.33 -15.33
C GLY A 175 5.14 -2.41 -14.82
N ALA A 176 5.07 -1.11 -15.10
CA ALA A 176 6.09 -0.14 -14.71
C ALA A 176 6.23 -0.02 -13.18
N THR A 177 5.10 0.03 -12.47
CA THR A 177 5.11 0.13 -11.00
C THR A 177 5.74 -1.09 -10.34
N ILE A 178 5.45 -2.31 -10.81
CA ILE A 178 6.10 -3.54 -10.34
C ILE A 178 7.60 -3.52 -10.64
N VAL A 179 8.00 -3.18 -11.87
CA VAL A 179 9.42 -3.10 -12.26
C VAL A 179 10.17 -2.10 -11.39
N ILE A 180 9.59 -0.92 -11.12
CA ILE A 180 10.21 0.10 -10.26
C ILE A 180 10.39 -0.42 -8.84
N VAL A 181 9.37 -1.06 -8.25
CA VAL A 181 9.47 -1.60 -6.88
C VAL A 181 10.54 -2.70 -6.81
N VAL A 182 10.58 -3.62 -7.78
CA VAL A 182 11.59 -4.67 -7.84
C VAL A 182 13.00 -4.08 -7.99
N ALA A 183 13.18 -3.11 -8.87
CA ALA A 183 14.47 -2.44 -9.07
C ALA A 183 14.94 -1.73 -7.80
N LEU A 184 14.06 -0.96 -7.14
CA LEU A 184 14.36 -0.32 -5.87
C LEU A 184 14.71 -1.36 -4.78
N PHE A 185 14.03 -2.51 -4.77
CA PHE A 185 14.29 -3.55 -3.77
C PHE A 185 15.67 -4.19 -3.99
N ALA A 186 16.02 -4.49 -5.24
CA ALA A 186 17.33 -5.01 -5.62
C ALA A 186 18.46 -4.03 -5.26
N ILE A 187 18.28 -2.73 -5.57
CA ILE A 187 19.24 -1.68 -5.23
C ILE A 187 19.42 -1.59 -3.70
N ARG A 188 18.34 -1.69 -2.92
CA ARG A 188 18.39 -1.70 -1.45
C ARG A 188 19.22 -2.87 -0.91
N LEU A 189 19.05 -4.06 -1.46
CA LEU A 189 19.83 -5.24 -1.06
C LEU A 189 21.32 -5.05 -1.36
N TRP A 190 21.64 -4.53 -2.55
CA TRP A 190 23.00 -4.24 -2.96
C TRP A 190 23.73 -3.25 -2.03
N PHE A 191 23.06 -2.16 -1.62
CA PHE A 191 23.64 -1.22 -0.65
C PHE A 191 23.85 -1.84 0.75
N ARG A 192 22.96 -2.75 1.17
CA ARG A 192 23.08 -3.43 2.48
C ARG A 192 24.31 -4.33 2.52
N GLU A 193 24.60 -5.07 1.45
CA GLU A 193 25.76 -5.94 1.36
C GLU A 193 27.07 -5.16 1.35
N ARG A 194 27.17 -4.06 0.59
CA ARG A 194 28.37 -3.21 0.55
C ARG A 194 28.67 -2.57 1.91
N SER A 195 27.66 -2.03 2.58
CA SER A 195 27.84 -1.46 3.92
C SER A 195 28.25 -2.49 4.99
N GLY A 196 28.00 -3.79 4.75
CA GLY A 196 28.48 -4.88 5.61
C GLY A 196 29.94 -5.25 5.33
N LYS A 197 30.36 -5.22 4.06
CA LYS A 197 31.75 -5.48 3.64
C LYS A 197 32.71 -4.37 4.11
N ASP A 198 32.27 -3.11 4.07
CA ASP A 198 33.06 -1.96 4.54
C ASP A 198 33.31 -1.95 6.06
N LYS A 199 32.60 -2.81 6.81
CA LYS A 199 32.72 -2.96 8.27
C LYS A 199 33.47 -4.21 8.70
N ALA A 200 34.03 -4.99 7.77
CA ALA A 200 34.89 -6.11 8.12
C ALA A 200 36.15 -5.57 8.83
N PRO A 201 36.42 -5.97 10.09
CA PRO A 201 37.56 -5.45 10.83
C PRO A 201 38.86 -5.94 10.18
N GLY A 202 39.75 -5.00 9.88
CA GLY A 202 41.17 -5.30 9.66
C GLY A 202 41.68 -6.06 10.88
N LYS A 203 41.96 -7.35 10.70
CA LYS A 203 42.60 -8.16 11.73
C LYS A 203 44.06 -7.72 11.86
N ALA A 204 44.31 -7.08 12.99
CA ALA A 204 45.50 -7.19 13.84
C ALA A 204 46.86 -6.99 13.16
N GLY A 205 47.41 -5.79 13.31
CA GLY A 205 48.85 -5.62 13.38
C GLY A 205 49.38 -6.44 14.56
N SER A 206 50.18 -7.46 14.25
CA SER A 206 50.98 -8.18 15.24
C SER A 206 52.21 -7.34 15.56
N SER A 207 52.10 -6.39 16.48
CA SER A 207 53.25 -5.78 17.17
C SER A 207 53.32 -6.35 18.58
N TRP A 208 53.82 -7.58 18.69
CA TRP A 208 54.37 -8.07 19.95
C TRP A 208 55.88 -7.84 19.90
N GLU A 209 56.28 -6.56 19.95
CA GLU A 209 57.65 -6.20 20.33
C GLU A 209 57.82 -6.56 21.81
N GLY A 210 58.68 -7.53 22.09
CA GLY A 210 58.96 -8.00 23.44
C GLY A 210 59.65 -6.92 24.27
N GLU A 211 59.06 -6.57 25.42
CA GLU A 211 59.76 -5.82 26.44
C GLU A 211 60.84 -6.68 27.14
N PRO A 212 62.00 -6.11 27.48
CA PRO A 212 63.02 -6.81 28.25
C PRO A 212 62.63 -6.88 29.73
N ARG A 213 62.62 -8.10 30.28
CA ARG A 213 62.51 -8.36 31.71
C ARG A 213 63.64 -7.67 32.48
N LEU A 214 63.30 -6.67 33.29
CA LEU A 214 64.11 -6.21 34.40
C LEU A 214 63.41 -6.63 35.70
N GLN A 215 63.98 -7.64 36.37
CA GLN A 215 63.76 -7.85 37.80
C GLN A 215 65.14 -7.97 38.46
N ARG A 216 65.40 -7.00 39.34
CA ARG A 216 66.35 -7.09 40.45
C ARG A 216 65.60 -7.64 41.66
#